data_AF-A0A1F5LTQ3-F1
#
_entry.id   AF-A0A1F5LTQ3-F1
#
_cell.length_a   1.000
_cell.length_b   1.000
_cell.length_c   1.000
_cell.angle_alpha   90.00
_cell.angle_beta   90.00
_cell.angle_gamma   90.00
#
_symmetry.space_group_name_H-M   'P 1'
#
loop_
_entity.id
_entity.type
_entity.pdbx_description
1 polymer ?
#
loop_
_entity_poly.entity_id
_entity_poly.type
_entity_poly.pdbx_seq_one_letter_code
_entity_poly.pdbx_strand_id
1 'polypeptide(L)'
;MLFSFLRLCFVLLTAWTTWVAADFALYKNYDSDALIAGLSLSSTCLAALNTTVPCNETAIGLVGHGADIHFWTTAEVENLCTTDCVSSLSSWKDNVATVCAEETTIQGNVVVKARALPLIFTYHSDLVCMKDSPSNWCFLDSQTWQGSDYIRWDPTMCFTDGDDNSTVAPNELFCNECFLNLYRQRLLDPWLPISNFTDYLIDQCALSPKMASDLILG
;
A
#
# COMPACT_ATOMS: atom_id res chain seq x y z
N MET A 1 12.35 -58.58 -40.95
CA MET A 1 12.86 -57.48 -40.09
C MET A 1 12.11 -56.23 -40.50
N LEU A 2 11.06 -55.89 -39.75
CA LEU A 2 10.13 -54.81 -40.03
C LEU A 2 10.20 -53.88 -38.81
N PHE A 3 10.80 -52.70 -38.93
CA PHE A 3 10.71 -51.68 -37.89
C PHE A 3 10.18 -50.38 -38.47
N SER A 4 9.00 -50.07 -37.93
CA SER A 4 8.11 -48.96 -38.21
C SER A 4 8.69 -47.65 -37.68
N PHE A 5 8.84 -46.64 -38.53
CA PHE A 5 9.16 -45.27 -38.09
C PHE A 5 7.86 -44.54 -37.74
N LEU A 6 7.38 -44.74 -36.51
CA LEU A 6 6.33 -43.92 -35.93
C LEU A 6 6.96 -42.58 -35.49
N ARG A 7 6.78 -41.53 -36.28
CA ARG A 7 7.10 -40.15 -35.87
C ARG A 7 6.17 -39.76 -34.71
N LEU A 8 6.68 -39.80 -33.48
CA LEU A 8 6.02 -39.15 -32.34
C LEU A 8 6.26 -37.63 -32.43
N CYS A 9 5.24 -36.88 -32.80
CA CYS A 9 5.15 -35.46 -32.50
C CYS A 9 4.80 -35.30 -31.01
N PHE A 10 5.80 -35.07 -30.16
CA PHE A 10 5.57 -34.58 -28.81
C PHE A 10 5.35 -33.07 -28.87
N VAL A 11 4.09 -32.64 -28.98
CA VAL A 11 3.70 -31.25 -28.71
C VAL A 11 3.56 -31.14 -27.19
N LEU A 12 4.58 -30.61 -26.52
CA LEU A 12 4.50 -30.18 -25.13
C LEU A 12 3.57 -28.96 -25.08
N LEU A 13 2.27 -29.19 -24.82
CA LEU A 13 1.39 -28.16 -24.29
C LEU A 13 1.81 -27.91 -22.84
N THR A 14 2.68 -26.92 -22.63
CA THR A 14 2.73 -26.25 -21.33
C THR A 14 1.42 -25.49 -21.19
N ALA A 15 0.44 -26.09 -20.51
CA ALA A 15 -0.71 -25.36 -20.02
C ALA A 15 -0.18 -24.44 -18.92
N TRP A 16 0.11 -23.19 -19.28
CA TRP A 16 0.31 -22.13 -18.30
C TRP A 16 -1.04 -21.97 -17.62
N THR A 17 -1.17 -22.54 -16.42
CA THR A 17 -2.30 -22.21 -15.55
C THR A 17 -2.12 -20.75 -15.19
N THR A 18 -2.75 -19.86 -15.95
CA THR A 18 -2.88 -18.47 -15.54
C THR A 18 -3.66 -18.50 -14.23
N TRP A 19 -2.98 -18.23 -13.11
CA TRP A 19 -3.66 -17.90 -11.88
C TRP A 19 -4.61 -16.76 -12.24
N VAL A 20 -5.92 -17.01 -12.19
CA VAL A 20 -6.90 -15.95 -12.34
C VAL A 20 -6.81 -15.14 -11.06
N ALA A 21 -5.94 -14.14 -11.04
CA ALA A 21 -6.01 -13.08 -10.06
C ALA A 21 -7.37 -12.42 -10.29
N ALA A 22 -8.27 -12.50 -9.30
CA ALA A 22 -9.54 -11.81 -9.37
C ALA A 22 -9.29 -10.31 -9.23
N ASP A 23 -9.95 -9.50 -10.05
CA ASP A 23 -9.87 -8.04 -9.96
C ASP A 23 -10.57 -7.51 -8.72
N PHE A 24 -10.02 -6.42 -8.17
CA PHE A 24 -10.52 -5.74 -6.99
C PHE A 24 -11.59 -4.71 -7.34
N ALA A 25 -12.63 -4.60 -6.52
CA ALA A 25 -13.53 -3.45 -6.47
C ALA A 25 -13.99 -3.22 -5.03
N LEU A 26 -13.91 -1.97 -4.55
CA LEU A 26 -14.06 -1.63 -3.13
C LEU A 26 -15.39 -2.11 -2.53
N TYR A 27 -16.47 -2.03 -3.31
CA TYR A 27 -17.83 -2.33 -2.87
C TYR A 27 -18.48 -3.49 -3.66
N LYS A 28 -17.66 -4.38 -4.24
CA LYS A 28 -18.09 -5.51 -5.08
C LYS A 28 -19.29 -6.31 -4.56
N ASN A 29 -19.36 -6.50 -3.24
CA ASN A 29 -20.34 -7.36 -2.57
C ASN A 29 -21.48 -6.60 -1.87
N TYR A 30 -21.62 -5.30 -2.13
CA TYR A 30 -22.58 -4.43 -1.46
C TYR A 30 -23.63 -3.89 -2.43
N ASP A 31 -24.84 -3.64 -1.91
CA ASP A 31 -25.93 -3.03 -2.66
C ASP A 31 -25.67 -1.54 -2.87
N SER A 32 -25.78 -1.07 -4.12
CA SER A 32 -25.44 0.30 -4.49
C SER A 32 -26.40 1.32 -3.87
N ASP A 33 -27.70 1.02 -3.77
CA ASP A 33 -28.70 1.96 -3.23
C ASP A 33 -28.51 2.10 -1.72
N ALA A 34 -28.23 0.99 -1.03
CA ALA A 34 -27.89 0.99 0.38
C ALA A 34 -26.60 1.79 0.68
N LEU A 35 -25.58 1.69 -0.19
CA LEU A 35 -24.33 2.45 -0.03
C LEU A 35 -24.52 3.94 -0.29
N ILE A 36 -25.26 4.33 -1.32
CA ILE A 36 -25.59 5.74 -1.60
C ILE A 36 -26.26 6.36 -0.37
N ALA A 37 -27.26 5.67 0.20
CA ALA A 37 -27.97 6.14 1.38
C ALA A 37 -27.09 6.15 2.64
N GLY A 38 -26.33 5.07 2.87
CA GLY A 38 -25.54 4.89 4.09
C GLY A 38 -24.27 5.74 4.15
N LEU A 39 -23.60 5.94 3.01
CA LEU A 39 -22.36 6.70 2.90
C LEU A 39 -22.58 8.15 2.47
N SER A 40 -23.83 8.54 2.14
CA SER A 40 -24.18 9.87 1.64
C SER A 40 -23.37 10.29 0.40
N LEU A 41 -23.10 9.33 -0.49
CA LEU A 41 -22.34 9.52 -1.73
C LEU A 41 -23.27 9.68 -2.93
N SER A 42 -22.86 10.48 -3.93
CA SER A 42 -23.54 10.47 -5.22
C SER A 42 -23.36 9.12 -5.93
N SER A 43 -24.31 8.78 -6.81
CA SER A 43 -24.18 7.59 -7.66
C SER A 43 -22.94 7.63 -8.55
N THR A 44 -22.53 8.83 -8.98
CA THR A 44 -21.33 9.05 -9.80
C THR A 44 -20.05 8.81 -9.00
N CYS A 45 -19.95 9.35 -7.78
CA CYS A 45 -18.81 9.10 -6.92
C CYS A 45 -18.73 7.63 -6.50
N LEU A 46 -19.86 6.99 -6.16
CA LEU A 46 -19.89 5.57 -5.86
C LEU A 46 -19.43 4.71 -7.04
N ALA A 47 -19.83 5.05 -8.27
CA ALA A 47 -19.37 4.35 -9.47
C ALA A 47 -17.85 4.50 -9.68
N ALA A 48 -17.28 5.68 -9.42
CA ALA A 48 -15.83 5.87 -9.46
C ALA A 48 -15.11 5.05 -8.38
N LEU A 49 -15.64 5.03 -7.14
CA LEU A 49 -15.10 4.22 -6.04
C LEU A 49 -15.19 2.72 -6.32
N ASN A 50 -16.22 2.26 -7.00
CA ASN A 50 -16.44 0.86 -7.33
C ASN A 50 -15.92 0.47 -8.73
N THR A 51 -15.03 1.29 -9.31
CA THR A 51 -14.34 0.93 -10.56
C THR A 51 -13.42 -0.26 -10.32
N THR A 52 -13.46 -1.25 -11.21
CA THR A 52 -12.63 -2.45 -11.13
C THR A 52 -11.16 -2.09 -11.35
N VAL A 53 -10.30 -2.56 -10.44
CA VAL A 53 -8.84 -2.42 -10.50
C VAL A 53 -8.23 -3.80 -10.80
N PRO A 54 -7.47 -3.97 -11.91
CA PRO A 54 -6.79 -5.21 -12.26
C PRO A 54 -5.58 -5.44 -11.34
N CYS A 55 -5.91 -5.86 -10.12
CA CYS A 55 -4.99 -6.22 -9.06
C CYS A 55 -5.51 -7.48 -8.40
N ASN A 56 -4.61 -8.33 -7.90
CA ASN A 56 -5.00 -9.50 -7.14
C ASN A 56 -5.81 -9.08 -5.89
N GLU A 57 -7.08 -9.47 -5.84
CA GLU A 57 -8.02 -9.13 -4.76
C GLU A 57 -7.51 -9.51 -3.37
N THR A 58 -6.79 -10.63 -3.23
CA THR A 58 -6.20 -11.04 -1.95
C THR A 58 -5.08 -10.08 -1.54
N ALA A 59 -4.17 -9.76 -2.46
CA ALA A 59 -3.07 -8.82 -2.18
C ALA A 59 -3.58 -7.41 -1.85
N ILE A 60 -4.61 -6.94 -2.56
CA ILE A 60 -5.24 -5.65 -2.28
C ILE A 60 -5.99 -5.64 -0.95
N GLY A 61 -6.63 -6.75 -0.58
CA GLY A 61 -7.26 -6.91 0.73
C GLY A 61 -6.27 -6.68 1.88
N LEU A 62 -5.04 -7.18 1.76
CA LEU A 62 -3.99 -7.00 2.77
C LEU A 62 -3.62 -5.53 2.96
N VAL A 63 -3.32 -4.80 1.87
CA VAL A 63 -3.02 -3.36 1.97
C VAL A 63 -4.24 -2.52 2.38
N GLY A 64 -5.46 -2.96 2.07
CA GLY A 64 -6.69 -2.29 2.49
C GLY A 64 -6.91 -2.32 4.01
N HIS A 65 -6.37 -3.33 4.70
CA HIS A 65 -6.39 -3.39 6.16
C HIS A 65 -5.18 -2.70 6.82
N GLY A 66 -4.10 -2.50 6.06
CA GLY A 66 -2.89 -1.83 6.50
C GLY A 66 -1.64 -2.66 6.21
N ALA A 67 -0.61 -2.03 5.64
CA ALA A 67 0.65 -2.73 5.32
C ALA A 67 1.34 -3.33 6.56
N ASP A 68 1.27 -2.63 7.69
CA ASP A 68 2.02 -2.96 8.91
C ASP A 68 1.31 -3.99 9.82
N ILE A 69 0.06 -4.36 9.52
CA ILE A 69 -0.70 -5.36 10.31
C ILE A 69 -0.56 -6.79 9.76
N HIS A 70 0.11 -6.95 8.63
CA HIS A 70 0.35 -8.22 7.96
C HIS A 70 1.85 -8.50 7.85
N PHE A 71 2.24 -9.76 8.00
CA PHE A 71 3.61 -10.18 7.73
C PHE A 71 3.73 -10.61 6.26
N TRP A 72 4.46 -9.84 5.47
CA TRP A 72 4.56 -10.01 4.03
C TRP A 72 5.61 -11.04 3.64
N THR A 73 5.25 -11.88 2.69
CA THR A 73 6.15 -12.80 1.98
C THR A 73 6.56 -12.22 0.63
N THR A 74 7.68 -12.68 0.08
CA THR A 74 8.14 -12.27 -1.26
C THR A 74 7.08 -12.50 -2.33
N ALA A 75 6.37 -13.64 -2.29
CA ALA A 75 5.33 -13.95 -3.26
C ALA A 75 4.13 -12.99 -3.18
N GLU A 76 3.74 -12.55 -1.99
CA GLU A 76 2.66 -11.57 -1.82
C GLU A 76 3.08 -10.20 -2.35
N VAL A 77 4.31 -9.77 -2.05
CA VAL A 77 4.86 -8.51 -2.57
C VAL A 77 4.93 -8.55 -4.09
N GLU A 78 5.43 -9.63 -4.70
CA GLU A 78 5.51 -9.75 -6.16
C GLU A 78 4.13 -9.76 -6.82
N ASN A 79 3.12 -10.35 -6.18
CA ASN A 79 1.74 -10.33 -6.67
C ASN A 79 1.09 -8.94 -6.57
N LEU A 80 1.37 -8.19 -5.52
CA LEU A 80 0.87 -6.83 -5.33
C LEU A 80 1.57 -5.85 -6.31
N CYS A 81 2.89 -5.92 -6.36
CA CYS A 81 3.75 -4.89 -6.95
C CYS A 81 4.02 -5.07 -8.43
N THR A 82 3.06 -5.67 -9.14
CA THR A 82 3.07 -5.75 -10.60
C THR A 82 2.78 -4.37 -11.20
N THR A 83 3.44 -4.02 -12.31
CA THR A 83 3.25 -2.72 -12.97
C THR A 83 1.78 -2.43 -13.28
N ASP A 84 1.04 -3.43 -13.72
CA ASP A 84 -0.39 -3.29 -14.05
C ASP A 84 -1.22 -2.95 -12.80
N CYS A 85 -0.93 -3.60 -11.67
CA CYS A 85 -1.64 -3.32 -10.44
C CYS A 85 -1.34 -1.93 -9.88
N VAL A 86 -0.06 -1.56 -9.73
CA VAL A 86 0.30 -0.27 -9.12
C VAL A 86 -0.15 0.92 -9.99
N SER A 87 -0.04 0.79 -11.32
CA SER A 87 -0.51 1.83 -12.25
C SER A 87 -2.03 1.97 -12.26
N SER A 88 -2.75 0.86 -12.12
CA SER A 88 -4.21 0.87 -12.06
C SER A 88 -4.74 1.43 -10.74
N LEU A 89 -4.07 1.14 -9.62
CA LEU A 89 -4.36 1.77 -8.33
C LEU A 89 -4.18 3.29 -8.40
N SER A 90 -3.08 3.77 -9.00
CA SER A 90 -2.87 5.21 -9.19
C SER A 90 -3.97 5.83 -10.06
N SER A 91 -4.30 5.18 -11.17
CA SER A 91 -5.36 5.65 -12.08
C SER A 91 -6.72 5.68 -11.40
N TRP A 92 -7.03 4.68 -10.58
CA TRP A 92 -8.26 4.64 -9.78
C TRP A 92 -8.32 5.77 -8.75
N LYS A 93 -7.22 6.00 -8.02
CA LYS A 93 -7.10 7.13 -7.08
C LYS A 93 -7.36 8.47 -7.77
N ASP A 94 -6.72 8.72 -8.92
CA ASP A 94 -6.84 9.99 -9.65
C ASP A 94 -8.25 10.19 -10.22
N ASN A 95 -8.87 9.12 -10.72
CA ASN A 95 -10.25 9.13 -11.17
C ASN A 95 -11.21 9.48 -10.03
N VAL A 96 -11.10 8.81 -8.88
CA VAL A 96 -11.93 9.10 -7.69
C VAL A 96 -11.70 10.53 -7.20
N ALA A 97 -10.45 11.00 -7.16
CA ALA A 97 -10.14 12.37 -6.76
C ALA A 97 -10.82 13.40 -7.66
N THR A 98 -10.89 13.13 -8.96
CA THR A 98 -11.54 14.01 -9.95
C THR A 98 -13.07 13.94 -9.86
N VAL A 99 -13.63 12.73 -9.81
CA VAL A 99 -15.09 12.51 -9.87
C VAL A 99 -15.77 12.88 -8.56
N CYS A 100 -15.20 12.45 -7.42
CA CYS A 100 -15.79 12.72 -6.12
C CYS A 100 -15.45 14.11 -5.59
N ALA A 101 -14.37 14.75 -6.07
CA ALA A 101 -13.96 16.11 -5.72
C ALA A 101 -14.00 16.43 -4.22
N GLU A 102 -15.05 17.12 -3.76
CA GLU A 102 -15.28 17.57 -2.39
C GLU A 102 -16.40 16.81 -1.67
N GLU A 103 -16.97 15.76 -2.29
CA GLU A 103 -17.92 14.87 -1.63
C GLU A 103 -17.29 14.23 -0.38
N THR A 104 -18.10 14.13 0.66
CA THR A 104 -17.72 13.53 1.95
C THR A 104 -18.47 12.24 2.18
N THR A 105 -17.85 11.34 2.93
CA THR A 105 -18.42 10.07 3.37
C THR A 105 -18.11 9.85 4.85
N ILE A 106 -18.71 8.83 5.44
CA ILE A 106 -18.47 8.43 6.82
C ILE A 106 -17.62 7.17 6.83
N GLN A 107 -16.47 7.22 7.51
CA GLN A 107 -15.63 6.05 7.80
C GLN A 107 -15.36 6.02 9.30
N GLY A 108 -15.69 4.91 9.98
CA GLY A 108 -15.44 4.76 11.42
C GLY A 108 -16.04 5.88 12.28
N ASN A 109 -17.25 6.35 11.95
CA ASN A 109 -17.94 7.50 12.57
C ASN A 109 -17.26 8.88 12.37
N VAL A 110 -16.27 8.98 11.49
CA VAL A 110 -15.62 10.24 11.13
C VAL A 110 -16.04 10.65 9.72
N VAL A 111 -16.30 11.95 9.53
CA VAL A 111 -16.57 12.52 8.20
C VAL A 111 -15.24 12.76 7.49
N VAL A 112 -15.05 12.12 6.36
CA VAL A 112 -13.83 12.18 5.55
C VAL A 112 -14.19 12.54 4.11
N LYS A 113 -13.25 13.08 3.34
CA LYS A 113 -13.49 13.25 1.89
C LYS A 113 -13.54 11.87 1.22
N ALA A 114 -14.48 11.65 0.32
CA ALA A 114 -14.62 10.39 -0.40
C ALA A 114 -13.33 10.03 -1.19
N ARG A 115 -12.62 11.05 -1.69
CA ARG A 115 -11.31 10.89 -2.33
C ARG A 115 -10.20 10.36 -1.42
N ALA A 116 -10.41 10.30 -0.11
CA ALA A 116 -9.46 9.72 0.82
C ALA A 116 -9.51 8.17 0.82
N LEU A 117 -10.61 7.55 0.38
CA LEU A 117 -10.75 6.09 0.44
C LEU A 117 -9.68 5.34 -0.39
N PRO A 118 -9.39 5.73 -1.66
CA PRO A 118 -8.29 5.10 -2.41
C PRO A 118 -6.90 5.38 -1.85
N LEU A 119 -6.74 6.41 -1.01
CA LEU A 119 -5.45 6.76 -0.43
C LEU A 119 -4.93 5.66 0.48
N ILE A 120 -5.80 4.94 1.19
CA ILE A 120 -5.42 3.77 2.02
C ILE A 120 -4.67 2.75 1.15
N PHE A 121 -5.29 2.34 0.05
CA PHE A 121 -4.74 1.30 -0.82
C PHE A 121 -3.44 1.75 -1.47
N THR A 122 -3.41 2.97 -2.01
CA THR A 122 -2.21 3.49 -2.71
C THR A 122 -1.05 3.72 -1.75
N TYR A 123 -1.31 4.35 -0.60
CA TYR A 123 -0.29 4.56 0.43
C TYR A 123 0.36 3.26 0.92
N HIS A 124 -0.46 2.26 1.28
CA HIS A 124 0.06 0.98 1.75
C HIS A 124 0.72 0.18 0.63
N SER A 125 0.26 0.32 -0.61
CA SER A 125 0.94 -0.26 -1.77
C SER A 125 2.30 0.38 -2.00
N ASP A 126 2.42 1.72 -1.88
CA ASP A 126 3.68 2.45 -2.01
C ASP A 126 4.69 2.03 -0.92
N LEU A 127 4.23 1.76 0.29
CA LEU A 127 5.07 1.19 1.36
C LEU A 127 5.59 -0.21 0.99
N VAL A 128 4.69 -1.12 0.61
CA VAL A 128 5.03 -2.53 0.37
C VAL A 128 5.89 -2.69 -0.89
N CYS A 129 5.60 -1.90 -1.93
CA CYS A 129 6.26 -1.97 -3.23
C CYS A 129 7.55 -1.14 -3.32
N MET A 130 8.00 -0.57 -2.22
CA MET A 130 9.22 0.21 -2.18
C MET A 130 10.46 -0.67 -2.42
N LYS A 131 11.35 -0.18 -3.28
CA LYS A 131 12.63 -0.81 -3.63
C LYS A 131 13.77 0.20 -3.57
N ASP A 132 14.92 -0.21 -3.04
CA ASP A 132 16.19 0.51 -3.22
C ASP A 132 16.99 -0.01 -4.43
N SER A 133 16.67 -1.22 -4.90
CA SER A 133 17.28 -1.87 -6.06
C SER A 133 16.30 -2.86 -6.70
N PRO A 134 16.53 -3.31 -7.95
CA PRO A 134 15.57 -4.17 -8.65
C PRO A 134 15.20 -5.47 -7.92
N SER A 135 16.11 -5.99 -7.08
CA SER A 135 15.99 -7.26 -6.37
C SER A 135 15.64 -7.13 -4.89
N ASN A 136 15.57 -5.91 -4.35
CA ASN A 136 15.41 -5.74 -2.91
C ASN A 136 14.15 -4.91 -2.58
N TRP A 137 13.26 -5.51 -1.79
CA TRP A 137 12.03 -4.89 -1.34
C TRP A 137 12.23 -4.35 0.07
N CYS A 138 12.18 -3.03 0.21
CA CYS A 138 12.43 -2.35 1.46
C CYS A 138 11.49 -2.81 2.57
N PHE A 139 10.22 -3.07 2.24
CA PHE A 139 9.26 -3.50 3.23
C PHE A 139 9.60 -4.88 3.80
N LEU A 140 10.07 -5.83 2.97
CA LEU A 140 10.49 -7.16 3.42
C LEU A 140 11.70 -7.07 4.36
N ASP A 141 12.70 -6.27 3.98
CA ASP A 141 13.87 -6.00 4.82
C ASP A 141 13.46 -5.41 6.17
N SER A 142 12.50 -4.48 6.15
CA SER A 142 12.05 -3.79 7.36
C SER A 142 11.47 -4.73 8.42
N GLN A 143 10.94 -5.90 8.02
CA GLN A 143 10.41 -6.89 8.94
C GLN A 143 11.50 -7.57 9.80
N THR A 144 12.78 -7.36 9.47
CA THR A 144 13.93 -7.90 10.22
C THR A 144 14.60 -6.88 11.12
N TRP A 145 14.28 -5.58 10.99
CA TRP A 145 14.93 -4.55 11.79
C TRP A 145 14.50 -4.65 13.25
N GLN A 146 15.47 -4.59 14.17
CA GLN A 146 15.17 -4.46 15.60
C GLN A 146 14.48 -3.11 15.83
N GLY A 147 13.33 -3.15 16.48
CA GLY A 147 12.51 -1.95 16.66
C GLY A 147 11.59 -1.64 15.47
N SER A 148 11.50 -2.49 14.45
CA SER A 148 10.55 -2.31 13.34
C SER A 148 9.10 -2.31 13.78
N ASP A 149 8.80 -3.02 14.87
CA ASP A 149 7.55 -2.95 15.63
C ASP A 149 7.28 -1.55 16.22
N TYR A 150 8.32 -0.78 16.56
CA TYR A 150 8.22 0.60 17.04
C TYR A 150 8.21 1.65 15.91
N ILE A 151 8.68 1.30 14.71
CA ILE A 151 8.60 2.17 13.52
C ILE A 151 7.22 2.07 12.83
N ARG A 152 6.44 1.04 13.17
CA ARG A 152 5.01 0.95 12.88
C ARG A 152 4.30 1.88 13.86
N TRP A 153 3.75 2.98 13.36
CA TRP A 153 3.05 3.94 14.21
C TRP A 153 1.91 3.22 14.96
N ASP A 154 1.93 3.28 16.30
CA ASP A 154 0.85 2.81 17.16
C ASP A 154 0.40 3.98 18.07
N PRO A 155 -0.91 4.29 18.17
CA PRO A 155 -1.42 5.40 18.98
C PRO A 155 -1.08 5.32 20.48
N THR A 156 -0.76 4.12 21.00
CA THR A 156 -0.42 3.89 22.41
C THR A 156 1.04 4.24 22.75
N MET A 157 1.86 4.55 21.74
CA MET A 157 3.24 5.05 21.91
C MET A 157 3.30 6.41 22.60
N CYS A 158 2.16 7.09 22.76
CA CYS A 158 2.04 8.39 23.43
C CYS A 158 1.77 8.30 24.95
N PHE A 159 1.78 7.11 25.58
CA PHE A 159 1.50 6.99 27.01
C PHE A 159 2.76 7.01 27.90
N THR A 160 2.57 7.70 29.03
CA THR A 160 3.58 8.40 29.84
C THR A 160 4.11 7.53 30.98
N ASP A 161 4.58 6.34 30.66
CA ASP A 161 5.36 5.54 31.62
C ASP A 161 6.73 5.29 30.99
N GLY A 162 7.74 5.98 31.52
CA GLY A 162 9.10 6.11 31.00
C GLY A 162 9.93 4.83 30.97
N ASP A 163 9.45 3.81 30.26
CA ASP A 163 10.29 2.76 29.71
C ASP A 163 10.82 3.24 28.34
N ASP A 164 11.81 4.12 28.41
CA ASP A 164 12.72 4.48 27.31
C ASP A 164 13.59 3.26 26.93
N ASN A 165 12.95 2.14 26.60
CA ASN A 165 13.56 1.03 25.87
C ASN A 165 13.22 1.12 24.38
N SER A 166 12.85 2.32 23.88
CA SER A 166 12.97 2.63 22.47
C SER A 166 14.46 2.60 22.12
N THR A 167 14.99 1.41 21.87
CA THR A 167 16.30 1.25 21.25
C THR A 167 16.21 1.98 19.92
N VAL A 168 16.66 3.23 19.94
CA VAL A 168 16.92 4.04 18.76
C VAL A 168 17.58 3.12 17.75
N ALA A 169 16.98 3.02 16.56
CA ALA A 169 17.47 2.17 15.49
C ALA A 169 19.00 2.29 15.42
N PRO A 170 19.76 1.18 15.42
CA PRO A 170 21.22 1.23 15.35
C PRO A 170 21.71 2.25 14.31
N ASN A 171 22.80 2.98 14.58
CA ASN A 171 23.29 4.05 13.70
C ASN A 171 23.40 3.65 12.20
N GLU A 172 23.58 2.37 11.91
CA GLU A 172 23.63 1.80 10.58
C GLU A 172 22.30 1.89 9.81
N LEU A 173 21.15 1.88 10.49
CA LEU A 173 19.81 2.03 9.90
C LEU A 173 19.56 3.45 9.40
N PHE A 174 20.08 4.48 10.08
CA PHE A 174 19.96 5.87 9.60
C PHE A 174 20.76 6.14 8.31
N CYS A 175 21.61 5.21 7.88
CA CYS A 175 22.30 5.25 6.59
C CYS A 175 21.69 4.29 5.55
N ASN A 176 20.72 3.46 5.92
CA ASN A 176 20.05 2.52 5.03
C ASN A 176 18.96 3.24 4.21
N GLU A 177 19.00 3.10 2.88
CA GLU A 177 18.08 3.84 1.99
C GLU A 177 16.63 3.35 2.13
N CYS A 178 16.42 2.05 2.27
CA CYS A 178 15.11 1.50 2.56
C CYS A 178 14.53 2.06 3.87
N PHE A 179 15.34 2.20 4.92
CA PHE A 179 14.90 2.78 6.18
C PHE A 179 14.46 4.22 6.02
N LEU A 180 15.27 5.06 5.39
CA LEU A 180 14.95 6.47 5.19
C LEU A 180 13.71 6.66 4.31
N ASN A 181 13.57 5.87 3.25
CA ASN A 181 12.43 5.97 2.35
C ASN A 181 11.14 5.46 2.99
N LEU A 182 11.18 4.33 3.71
CA LEU A 182 10.01 3.84 4.44
C LEU A 182 9.61 4.78 5.57
N TYR A 183 10.58 5.31 6.31
CA TYR A 183 10.30 6.28 7.37
C TYR A 183 9.67 7.56 6.81
N ARG A 184 10.21 8.09 5.70
CA ARG A 184 9.62 9.23 4.99
C ARG A 184 8.20 8.91 4.53
N GLN A 185 7.98 7.77 3.89
CA GLN A 185 6.65 7.39 3.43
C GLN A 185 5.69 7.29 4.61
N ARG A 186 6.12 6.72 5.75
CA ARG A 186 5.28 6.65 6.95
C ARG A 186 4.84 8.01 7.47
N LEU A 187 5.69 9.03 7.41
CA LEU A 187 5.35 10.41 7.78
C LEU A 187 4.36 11.09 6.82
N LEU A 188 4.17 10.54 5.62
CA LEU A 188 3.21 11.01 4.63
C LEU A 188 1.89 10.22 4.67
N ASP A 189 1.65 9.43 5.72
CA ASP A 189 0.39 8.72 5.88
C ASP A 189 -0.79 9.72 5.85
N PRO A 190 -1.73 9.57 4.90
CA PRO A 190 -2.90 10.44 4.81
C PRO A 190 -3.82 10.37 6.05
N TRP A 191 -3.62 9.40 6.93
CA TRP A 191 -4.41 9.18 8.14
C TRP A 191 -3.66 9.49 9.45
N LEU A 192 -2.41 9.93 9.37
CA LEU A 192 -1.69 10.37 10.57
C LEU A 192 -2.44 11.54 11.23
N PRO A 193 -2.74 11.46 12.54
CA PRO A 193 -3.37 12.56 13.24
C PRO A 193 -2.44 13.78 13.23
N ILE A 194 -2.96 14.90 12.76
CA ILE A 194 -2.24 16.19 12.76
C ILE A 194 -2.03 16.59 14.22
N SER A 195 -0.76 16.69 14.61
CA SER A 195 -0.35 17.13 15.94
C SER A 195 0.99 17.85 15.84
N ASN A 196 1.28 18.70 16.82
CA ASN A 196 2.57 19.40 16.92
C ASN A 196 3.78 18.45 16.88
N PHE A 197 3.59 17.19 17.29
CA PHE A 197 4.63 16.17 17.28
C PHE A 197 4.82 15.55 15.88
N THR A 198 3.73 15.31 15.16
CA THR A 198 3.78 14.86 13.75
C THR A 198 4.48 15.90 12.88
N ASP A 199 4.14 17.18 13.06
CA ASP A 199 4.80 18.31 12.38
C ASP A 199 6.29 18.38 12.73
N TYR A 200 6.64 18.21 14.01
CA TYR A 200 8.04 18.14 14.44
C TYR A 200 8.82 17.00 13.77
N LEU A 201 8.24 15.80 13.67
CA LEU A 201 8.90 14.66 13.01
C LEU A 201 9.10 14.90 11.51
N ILE A 202 8.11 15.50 10.84
CA ILE A 202 8.21 15.91 9.43
C ILE A 202 9.32 16.94 9.26
N ASP A 203 9.37 17.96 10.12
CA ASP A 203 10.40 19.01 10.09
C ASP A 203 11.80 18.46 10.35
N GLN A 204 11.97 17.57 11.33
CA GLN A 204 13.26 16.90 11.59
C GLN A 204 13.71 16.06 10.39
N CYS A 205 12.77 15.40 9.70
CA CYS A 205 13.07 14.68 8.46
C CYS A 205 13.55 15.60 7.33
N ALA A 206 12.93 16.77 7.18
CA ALA A 206 13.31 17.75 6.16
C ALA A 206 14.69 18.40 6.41
N LEU A 207 15.21 18.35 7.64
CA LEU A 207 16.52 18.89 8.01
C LEU A 207 17.70 17.94 7.72
N SER A 208 17.47 16.66 7.42
CA SER A 208 18.52 15.72 7.06
C SER A 208 19.04 16.02 5.64
N PRO A 209 20.35 16.33 5.43
CA PRO A 209 20.88 16.72 4.11
C PRO A 209 20.67 15.68 3.01
N LYS A 210 20.66 14.38 3.36
CA LYS A 210 20.40 13.28 2.41
C LYS A 210 18.92 13.20 2.03
N MET A 211 18.00 13.55 2.94
CA MET A 211 16.55 13.51 2.69
C MET A 211 16.01 14.83 2.10
N ALA A 212 16.63 15.96 2.42
CA ALA A 212 16.28 17.29 1.92
C ALA A 212 16.50 17.43 0.41
N SER A 213 17.53 16.77 -0.13
CA SER A 213 17.84 16.75 -1.58
C SER A 213 16.67 16.18 -2.40
N ASP A 214 15.99 15.18 -1.88
CA ASP A 214 14.94 14.43 -2.60
C ASP A 214 13.51 14.89 -2.23
N LEU A 215 13.38 15.90 -1.38
CA LEU A 215 12.12 16.58 -1.07
C LEU A 215 11.82 17.74 -2.03
N ILE A 216 12.84 18.26 -2.72
CA ILE A 216 12.73 19.39 -3.65
C ILE A 216 12.42 18.92 -5.09
N LEU A 217 12.51 17.62 -5.38
CA LEU A 217 12.37 17.04 -6.72
C LEU A 217 11.15 16.10 -6.89
N GLY A 218 10.24 16.05 -5.91
CA GLY A 218 8.96 15.33 -6.00
C GLY A 218 7.84 16.21 -6.51
#